data_AF-A0A447MX26-F1
#
_entry.id   AF-A0A447MX26-F1
#
_cell.length_a   1.000
_cell.length_b   1.000
_cell.length_c   1.000
_cell.angle_alpha   90.00
_cell.angle_beta   90.00
_cell.angle_gamma   90.00
#
_symmetry.space_group_name_H-M   'P 1'
#
loop_
_entity.id
_entity.type
_entity.pdbx_description
1 polymer ?
#
loop_
_entity_poly.entity_id
_entity_poly.type
_entity_poly.pdbx_seq_one_letter_code
_entity_poly.pdbx_strand_id
1 'polypeptide(L)' 'MKFAANWRKAIAWRLKKTALYKKVYKLAEAKTGKTLAREMLPGIQLESPKITRKLTTAWFAKRVDERRARCMGR' A
#
# COMPACT_ATOMS: atom_id res chain seq x y z
N MET A 1 18.76 15.94 6.60
CA MET A 1 17.50 15.14 6.77
C MET A 1 17.30 13.98 5.78
N LYS A 2 17.98 13.89 4.62
CA LYS A 2 17.77 12.79 3.65
C LYS A 2 18.31 11.41 4.09
N PHE A 3 19.31 11.36 4.98
CA PHE A 3 19.89 10.11 5.48
C PHE A 3 18.94 9.27 6.34
N ALA A 4 18.20 9.88 7.28
CA ALA A 4 17.28 9.15 8.16
C ALA A 4 16.11 8.47 7.43
N ALA A 5 15.58 9.10 6.37
CA ALA A 5 14.52 8.52 5.55
C ALA A 5 15.00 7.29 4.75
N ASN A 6 16.27 7.26 4.35
CA ASN A 6 16.85 6.15 3.61
C ASN A 6 17.06 4.92 4.51
N TRP A 7 17.44 5.15 5.76
CA TRP A 7 17.57 4.09 6.78
C TRP A 7 16.24 3.43 7.11
N ARG A 8 15.16 4.21 7.29
CA ARG A 8 13.81 3.67 7.53
C ARG A 8 13.35 2.75 6.40
N LYS A 9 13.60 3.10 5.14
CA LYS A 9 13.29 2.23 3.99
C LYS A 9 14.14 0.96 3.99
N ALA A 10 15.45 1.06 4.24
CA ALA A 10 16.33 -0.11 4.28
C ALA A 10 15.91 -1.15 5.34
N ILE A 11 15.51 -0.68 6.53
CA ILE A 11 15.03 -1.55 7.62
C ILE A 11 13.72 -2.26 7.24
N ALA A 12 12.77 -1.54 6.66
CA ALA A 12 11.49 -2.11 6.22
C ALA A 12 11.68 -3.19 5.13
N TRP A 13 12.60 -2.97 4.18
CA TRP A 13 12.94 -3.95 3.15
C TRP A 13 13.62 -5.20 3.74
N ARG A 14 14.51 -5.02 4.72
CA ARG A 14 15.19 -6.12 5.40
C ARG A 14 14.21 -6.95 6.24
N LEU A 15 13.27 -6.29 6.92
CA LEU A 15 12.25 -6.94 7.75
C LEU A 15 11.35 -7.88 6.93
N LYS A 16 10.86 -7.42 5.77
CA LYS A 16 10.03 -8.23 4.85
C LYS A 16 10.72 -9.53 4.39
N LYS A 17 12.06 -9.54 4.35
CA LYS A 17 12.84 -10.73 3.95
C LYS A 17 13.10 -11.71 5.09
N THR A 18 12.86 -11.34 6.35
CA THR A 18 13.15 -12.19 7.51
C THR A 18 12.25 -13.43 7.58
N ALA A 19 12.78 -14.50 8.17
CA ALA A 19 12.02 -15.72 8.43
C ALA A 19 10.84 -15.48 9.39
N LEU A 20 11.00 -14.57 10.35
CA LEU A 20 9.96 -14.20 11.31
C LEU A 20 8.74 -13.60 10.61
N TYR A 21 8.94 -12.61 9.75
CA TYR A 21 7.86 -11.97 8.99
C TYR A 21 7.06 -13.01 8.17
N LYS A 22 7.75 -13.93 7.49
CA LYS A 22 7.10 -15.01 6.72
C LYS A 22 6.31 -15.97 7.60
N LYS A 23 6.85 -16.36 8.76
CA LYS A 23 6.21 -17.30 9.69
C LYS A 23 4.93 -16.72 10.31
N VAL A 24 4.95 -15.45 10.72
CA VAL A 24 3.78 -14.76 11.28
C VAL A 24 2.64 -14.71 10.27
N TYR A 25 2.93 -14.31 9.02
CA TYR A 25 1.92 -14.31 7.97
C TYR A 25 1.41 -15.72 7.64
N LYS A 26 2.28 -16.74 7.59
CA LYS A 26 1.86 -18.13 7.36
C LYS A 26 0.89 -18.62 8.45
N LEU A 27 1.16 -18.31 9.71
CA LEU A 27 0.27 -18.67 10.82
C LEU A 27 -1.06 -17.93 10.73
N ALA A 28 -1.02 -16.64 10.39
CA ALA A 28 -2.22 -15.81 10.28
C ALA A 28 -3.10 -16.21 9.08
N GLU A 29 -2.50 -16.55 7.94
CA GLU A 29 -3.18 -17.10 6.75
C GLU A 29 -3.79 -18.48 7.03
N ALA A 30 -3.08 -19.35 7.78
CA ALA A 30 -3.61 -20.64 8.20
C ALA A 30 -4.85 -20.50 9.11
N LYS A 31 -4.88 -19.47 9.96
CA LYS A 31 -6.05 -19.18 10.83
C LYS A 31 -7.23 -18.58 10.10
N THR A 32 -6.98 -17.73 9.10
CA THR A 32 -8.05 -17.03 8.34
C THR A 32 -8.49 -17.79 7.10
N GLY A 33 -7.76 -18.85 6.71
CA GLY A 33 -8.03 -19.64 5.50
C GLY A 33 -7.85 -18.87 4.20
N LYS A 34 -7.27 -17.66 4.26
CA LYS A 34 -7.13 -16.73 3.13
C LYS A 34 -5.76 -16.06 3.18
N THR A 35 -5.21 -15.79 2.00
CA THR A 35 -3.97 -15.02 1.86
C THR A 35 -4.21 -13.59 2.35
N LEU A 36 -3.42 -13.15 3.33
CA LEU A 36 -3.60 -11.84 3.95
C LEU A 36 -2.94 -10.76 3.09
N ALA A 37 -3.68 -9.69 2.83
CA ALA A 37 -3.15 -8.55 2.08
C ALA A 37 -1.99 -7.90 2.86
N ARG A 38 -0.81 -7.85 2.23
CA ARG A 38 0.41 -7.29 2.84
C ARG A 38 0.48 -5.77 2.71
N GLU A 39 -0.01 -5.26 1.59
CA GLU A 39 -0.23 -3.85 1.31
C GLU A 39 -1.60 -3.78 0.63
N MET A 40 -2.55 -3.07 1.24
CA MET A 40 -3.90 -2.94 0.71
C MET A 40 -4.28 -1.47 0.64
N LEU A 41 -4.86 -1.07 -0.48
CA LEU A 41 -5.51 0.22 -0.57
C LEU A 41 -6.83 0.17 0.18
N PRO A 42 -7.10 1.14 1.08
CA PRO A 42 -8.37 1.15 1.80
C PRO A 42 -9.52 1.44 0.85
N GLY A 43 -10.64 0.72 1.03
CA GLY A 43 -11.89 0.92 0.31
C GLY A 43 -12.80 2.00 0.91
N ILE A 44 -12.22 3.05 1.50
CA ILE A 44 -12.98 4.11 2.17
C ILE A 44 -13.61 5.04 1.13
N GLN A 45 -14.82 5.53 1.38
CA GLN A 45 -15.46 6.53 0.53
C GLN A 45 -14.81 7.90 0.72
N LEU A 46 -14.61 8.61 -0.38
CA LEU A 46 -14.05 9.95 -0.39
C LEU A 46 -15.17 10.99 -0.37
N GLU A 47 -15.20 11.79 0.70
CA GLU A 47 -16.07 12.94 0.83
C GLU A 47 -15.29 14.22 0.55
N SER A 48 -15.76 15.02 -0.41
CA SER A 48 -15.17 16.32 -0.73
C SER A 48 -16.19 17.22 -1.42
N PRO A 49 -16.17 18.55 -1.19
CA PRO A 49 -17.09 19.49 -1.84
C PRO A 49 -17.06 19.46 -3.37
N LYS A 50 -15.99 18.94 -3.98
CA LYS A 50 -15.79 18.87 -5.43
C LYS A 50 -16.13 17.49 -6.02
N ILE A 51 -16.47 16.51 -5.20
CA ILE A 51 -16.75 15.14 -5.62
C ILE A 51 -18.27 14.97 -5.71
N THR A 52 -18.78 14.87 -6.93
CA THR A 52 -20.21 14.73 -7.20
C THR A 52 -20.70 13.29 -7.29
N ARG A 53 -19.80 12.31 -7.11
CA ARG A 53 -20.09 10.87 -7.26
C ARG A 53 -19.41 10.07 -6.15
N LYS A 54 -19.97 8.91 -5.79
CA LYS A 54 -19.39 8.02 -4.77
C LYS A 54 -18.07 7.43 -5.28
N LEU A 55 -16.94 7.93 -4.79
CA LEU A 55 -15.60 7.46 -5.13
C LEU A 55 -14.94 6.78 -3.93
N THR A 56 -14.03 5.84 -4.21
CA THR A 56 -13.24 5.17 -3.18
C THR A 56 -11.79 5.68 -3.18
N THR A 57 -11.11 5.57 -2.05
CA THR A 57 -9.67 5.88 -1.94
C THR A 57 -8.83 5.05 -2.92
N ALA A 58 -9.23 3.80 -3.19
CA ALA A 58 -8.61 2.97 -4.22
C ALA A 58 -8.75 3.57 -5.63
N TRP A 59 -9.92 4.13 -5.97
CA TRP A 59 -10.13 4.82 -7.25
C TRP A 59 -9.23 6.05 -7.40
N PHE A 60 -9.13 6.85 -6.35
CA PHE A 60 -8.29 8.05 -6.36
C PHE A 60 -6.80 7.72 -6.49
N ALA A 61 -6.33 6.73 -5.73
CA ALA A 61 -4.94 6.25 -5.80
C ALA A 61 -4.58 5.80 -7.22
N LYS A 62 -5.46 5.02 -7.88
CA LYS A 62 -5.27 4.58 -9.26
C LYS A 62 -5.18 5.76 -10.23
N ARG A 63 -6.10 6.72 -10.13
CA ARG A 63 -6.13 7.92 -11.00
C ARG A 63 -4.88 8.79 -10.88
N VAL A 64 -4.37 8.97 -9.66
CA VAL A 64 -3.15 9.74 -9.42
C VAL A 64 -1.94 9.02 -10.02
N ASP A 65 -1.84 7.70 -9.83
CA ASP A 65 -0.73 6.92 -10.36
C ASP A 65 -0.76 6.88 -11.90
N GLU A 66 -1.93 6.73 -12.53
CA GLU A 66 -2.09 6.84 -13.98
C GLU A 66 -1.63 8.20 -14.53
N ARG A 67 -1.92 9.30 -13.81
CA ARG A 67 -1.42 10.63 -14.19
C ARG A 67 0.10 10.71 -14.05
N ARG A 68 0.65 10.24 -12.94
CA ARG A 68 2.09 10.18 -12.70
C ARG A 68 2.81 9.37 -13.79
N ALA A 69 2.32 8.17 -14.09
CA ALA A 69 2.90 7.28 -15.11
C ALA A 69 2.96 7.96 -16.48
N ARG A 70 1.88 8.64 -16.89
CA ARG A 70 1.86 9.44 -18.13
C ARG A 70 2.86 10.60 -18.13
N CYS A 71 3.07 11.24 -16.98
CA CYS A 71 4.08 12.29 -16.85
C CYS A 71 5.51 11.73 -16.90
N MET A 72 5.75 10.54 -16.34
CA MET A 72 7.08 9.91 -16.33
C MET A 72 7.46 9.23 -17.65
N GLY A 73 6.48 8.91 -18.49
CA GLY A 73 6.69 8.36 -19.83
C GLY A 73 6.87 9.41 -20.94
N ARG A 74 6.98 10.69 -20.56
CA ARG A 74 7.38 11.81 -21.42
C ARG A 74 8.82 12.18 -21.10
#